data_AF-F4BIY2-F1
#
_entry.id   AF-F4BIY2-F1
#
_cell.length_a   1.000
_cell.length_b   1.000
_cell.length_c   1.000
_cell.angle_alpha   90.00
_cell.angle_beta   90.00
_cell.angle_gamma   90.00
#
_symmetry.space_group_name_H-M   'P 1'
#
loop_
_entity.id
_entity.type
_entity.pdbx_description
1 polymer ?
#
loop_
_entity_poly.entity_id
_entity_poly.type
_entity_poly.pdbx_seq_one_letter_code
_entity_poly.pdbx_strand_id
1 'polypeptide(L)'
;MTLLVASCATDKYQARELPLLKHGYSKKKLTAYNTFGFRYDSTPSGIFNIIDKKPTEFLVNMYIGDNQGCKFIYTADTKGKQGEITKTGSFTAYLSGRNELLKLECQGKNSNIDYKVITYANAIEYDRVGNLSYLVESGGL
;
A
#
# COMPACT_ATOMS: atom_id res chain seq x y z
N MET A 1 39.06 27.91 -18.03
CA MET A 1 38.59 26.99 -16.96
C MET A 1 37.07 26.97 -17.07
N THR A 2 36.55 26.01 -17.82
CA THR A 2 35.14 25.97 -18.22
C THR A 2 34.35 25.31 -17.10
N LEU A 3 33.56 26.10 -16.36
CA LEU A 3 32.64 25.59 -15.35
C LEU A 3 31.52 24.81 -16.03
N LEU A 4 31.61 23.49 -15.94
CA LEU A 4 30.50 22.57 -16.23
C LEU A 4 29.41 22.84 -15.18
N VAL A 5 28.35 23.53 -15.60
CA VAL A 5 27.13 23.66 -14.81
C VAL A 5 26.48 22.28 -14.81
N ALA A 6 26.68 21.52 -13.73
CA ALA A 6 25.93 20.30 -13.49
C ALA A 6 24.46 20.69 -13.31
N SER A 7 23.67 20.51 -14.36
CA SER A 7 22.22 20.58 -14.29
C SER A 7 21.74 19.36 -13.50
N CYS A 8 21.60 19.51 -12.18
CA CYS A 8 20.76 18.63 -11.40
C CYS A 8 19.32 18.92 -11.85
N ALA A 9 18.80 18.12 -12.77
CA ALA A 9 17.38 18.07 -13.05
C ALA A 9 16.68 17.70 -11.74
N THR A 10 16.13 18.69 -11.05
CA THR A 10 15.17 18.44 -9.97
C THR A 10 13.90 17.94 -10.64
N ASP A 11 13.73 16.62 -10.68
CA ASP A 11 12.47 16.01 -11.08
C ASP A 11 11.36 16.61 -10.21
N LYS A 12 10.50 17.42 -10.83
CA LYS A 12 9.36 18.08 -10.18
C LYS A 12 8.26 17.09 -9.79
N TYR A 13 8.40 15.82 -10.18
CA TYR A 13 7.48 14.73 -9.88
C TYR A 13 8.09 13.85 -8.79
N GLN A 14 7.88 14.23 -7.54
CA GLN A 14 8.25 13.40 -6.40
C GLN A 14 7.05 12.53 -6.00
N ALA A 15 7.28 11.22 -5.86
CA ALA A 15 6.30 10.30 -5.31
C ALA A 15 5.90 10.73 -3.90
N ARG A 16 4.62 10.60 -3.55
CA ARG A 16 4.11 10.83 -2.20
C ARG A 16 4.18 9.53 -1.41
N GLU A 17 4.25 9.58 -0.09
CA GLU A 17 4.12 8.37 0.71
C GLU A 17 2.67 7.87 0.69
N LEU A 18 2.46 6.56 0.49
CA LEU A 18 1.15 5.93 0.70
C LEU A 18 0.89 5.80 2.22
N PRO A 19 -0.14 6.47 2.77
CA PRO A 19 -0.29 6.56 4.22
C PRO A 19 -0.69 5.23 4.87
N LEU A 20 -0.14 4.98 6.07
CA LEU A 20 -0.59 3.92 6.98
C LEU A 20 -1.75 4.46 7.83
N LEU A 21 -2.94 3.88 7.68
CA LEU A 21 -4.13 4.28 8.42
C LEU A 21 -4.22 3.60 9.79
N LYS A 22 -3.87 2.31 9.82
CA LYS A 22 -4.04 1.48 11.00
C LYS A 22 -3.07 0.31 10.96
N HIS A 23 -2.60 -0.11 12.12
CA HIS A 23 -1.84 -1.34 12.30
C HIS A 23 -2.36 -2.10 13.53
N GLY A 24 -1.91 -3.33 13.72
CA GLY A 24 -2.18 -4.10 14.92
C GLY A 24 -2.02 -5.60 14.75
N TYR A 25 -2.27 -6.34 15.83
CA TYR A 25 -2.03 -7.77 15.88
C TYR A 25 -3.02 -8.51 16.80
N SER A 26 -3.00 -9.84 16.73
CA SER A 26 -3.73 -10.73 17.63
C SER A 26 -2.85 -11.89 18.09
N LYS A 27 -2.51 -11.91 19.39
CA LYS A 27 -1.72 -13.01 19.99
C LYS A 27 -2.41 -14.36 19.84
N LYS A 28 -3.72 -14.40 20.08
CA LYS A 28 -4.54 -15.62 19.98
C LYS A 28 -4.53 -16.22 18.57
N LYS A 29 -4.57 -15.37 17.54
CA LYS A 29 -4.63 -15.82 16.13
C LYS A 29 -3.25 -15.89 15.47
N LEU A 30 -2.20 -15.40 16.12
CA LEU A 30 -0.87 -15.19 15.54
C LEU A 30 -0.95 -14.41 14.22
N THR A 31 -1.67 -13.29 14.24
CA THR A 31 -1.86 -12.43 13.05
C THR A 31 -1.40 -11.01 13.33
N ALA A 32 -0.89 -10.34 12.30
CA ALA A 32 -0.49 -8.95 12.27
C ALA A 32 -0.99 -8.30 10.98
N TYR A 33 -1.31 -7.01 11.00
CA TYR A 33 -1.77 -6.31 9.80
C TYR A 33 -1.40 -4.84 9.76
N ASN A 34 -1.26 -4.33 8.54
CA ASN A 34 -1.20 -2.91 8.21
C ASN A 34 -2.29 -2.59 7.18
N THR A 35 -3.03 -1.50 7.41
CA THR A 35 -4.01 -0.97 6.46
C THR A 35 -3.49 0.34 5.91
N PHE A 36 -3.36 0.41 4.58
CA PHE A 36 -2.91 1.58 3.85
C PHE A 36 -4.07 2.24 3.10
N GLY A 37 -4.03 3.56 2.97
CA GLY A 37 -5.07 4.33 2.30
C GLY A 37 -5.05 5.79 2.75
N PHE A 38 -6.19 6.46 2.66
CA PHE A 38 -6.30 7.87 2.98
C PHE A 38 -7.32 8.10 4.09
N ARG A 39 -7.04 9.02 5.01
CA ARG A 39 -8.07 9.47 5.95
C ARG A 39 -9.03 10.38 5.21
N TYR A 40 -10.28 10.44 5.66
CA TYR A 40 -11.30 11.29 5.03
C TYR A 40 -10.88 12.77 4.96
N ASP A 41 -10.17 13.28 5.96
CA ASP A 41 -9.67 14.66 6.05
C ASP A 41 -8.40 14.93 5.22
N SER A 42 -7.68 13.88 4.81
CA SER A 42 -6.42 13.99 4.05
C SER A 42 -6.47 13.33 2.67
N THR A 43 -7.66 12.94 2.21
CA THR A 43 -7.85 12.34 0.89
C THR A 43 -7.57 13.40 -0.20
N PRO A 44 -6.66 13.13 -1.14
CA PRO A 44 -6.35 14.06 -2.22
C PRO A 44 -7.59 14.41 -3.06
N SER A 45 -7.67 15.65 -3.52
CA SER A 45 -8.79 16.09 -4.36
C SER A 45 -8.92 15.23 -5.62
N GLY A 46 -10.16 14.87 -5.98
CA GLY A 46 -10.46 14.04 -7.15
C GLY A 46 -10.24 12.53 -6.93
N ILE A 47 -9.87 12.10 -5.73
CA ILE A 47 -9.83 10.69 -5.34
C ILE A 47 -11.16 10.30 -4.71
N PHE A 48 -11.79 9.27 -5.27
CA PHE A 48 -13.11 8.75 -4.89
C PHE A 48 -13.05 7.26 -4.61
N ASN A 49 -13.90 6.78 -3.70
CA ASN A 49 -13.95 5.38 -3.30
C ASN A 49 -15.17 4.65 -3.91
N ILE A 50 -15.32 3.34 -3.64
CA ILE A 50 -16.39 2.52 -4.23
C ILE A 50 -17.83 2.95 -3.90
N ILE A 51 -18.05 3.81 -2.90
CA ILE A 51 -19.39 4.35 -2.57
C ILE A 51 -19.75 5.56 -3.44
N ASP A 52 -18.76 6.17 -4.08
CA ASP A 52 -18.96 7.30 -4.98
C ASP A 52 -19.42 6.83 -6.36
N LYS A 53 -20.07 7.72 -7.11
CA LYS A 53 -20.59 7.41 -8.46
C LYS A 53 -19.51 6.98 -9.46
N LYS A 54 -18.28 7.49 -9.28
CA LYS A 54 -17.14 7.20 -10.15
C LYS A 54 -15.89 6.96 -9.29
N PRO A 55 -15.71 5.72 -8.78
CA PRO A 55 -14.54 5.37 -7.98
C PRO A 55 -13.25 5.57 -8.78
N THR A 56 -12.20 6.02 -8.11
CA THR A 56 -10.89 6.23 -8.76
C THR A 56 -10.16 4.91 -8.90
N GLU A 57 -9.63 4.64 -10.09
CA GLU A 57 -8.72 3.52 -10.34
C GLU A 57 -7.32 3.83 -9.82
N PHE A 58 -6.77 2.88 -9.08
CA PHE A 58 -5.38 2.86 -8.68
C PHE A 58 -4.66 1.76 -9.46
N LEU A 59 -3.65 2.15 -10.24
CA LEU A 59 -2.77 1.20 -10.91
C LEU A 59 -1.63 0.85 -9.96
N VAL A 60 -1.68 -0.34 -9.37
CA VAL A 60 -0.75 -0.77 -8.33
C VAL A 60 0.30 -1.69 -8.93
N ASN A 61 1.57 -1.36 -8.69
CA ASN A 61 2.71 -2.25 -8.89
C ASN A 61 3.27 -2.64 -7.53
N MET A 62 3.46 -3.94 -7.34
CA MET A 62 3.94 -4.50 -6.09
C MET A 62 5.15 -5.37 -6.33
N TYR A 63 6.19 -5.15 -5.54
CA TYR A 63 7.41 -5.93 -5.54
C TYR A 63 7.52 -6.59 -4.17
N ILE A 64 7.61 -7.92 -4.16
CA ILE A 64 7.68 -8.72 -2.93
C ILE A 64 9.00 -9.48 -2.97
N GLY A 65 9.81 -9.27 -1.93
CA GLY A 65 11.02 -10.04 -1.66
C GLY A 65 10.67 -11.28 -0.84
N ASP A 66 11.17 -11.35 0.39
CA ASP A 66 10.78 -12.39 1.33
C ASP A 66 9.26 -12.32 1.57
N ASN A 67 8.60 -13.47 1.57
CA ASN A 67 7.22 -13.59 2.00
C ASN A 67 6.95 -14.97 2.60
N GLN A 68 6.78 -15.00 3.92
CA GLN A 68 6.33 -16.16 4.66
C GLN A 68 4.99 -15.83 5.34
N GLY A 69 3.90 -16.41 4.83
CA GLY A 69 2.59 -16.32 5.48
C GLY A 69 1.93 -14.95 5.43
N CYS A 70 2.29 -14.08 4.47
CA CYS A 70 1.67 -12.77 4.31
C CYS A 70 1.00 -12.59 2.94
N LYS A 71 -0.02 -11.73 2.91
CA LYS A 71 -0.75 -11.37 1.70
C LYS A 71 -1.23 -9.92 1.74
N PHE A 72 -1.30 -9.30 0.58
CA PHE A 72 -2.04 -8.07 0.39
C PHE A 72 -3.45 -8.38 -0.07
N ILE A 73 -4.44 -7.74 0.55
CA ILE A 73 -5.85 -7.77 0.19
C ILE A 73 -6.22 -6.38 -0.32
N TYR A 74 -6.98 -6.32 -1.41
CA TYR A 74 -7.40 -5.07 -2.04
C TYR A 74 -8.81 -5.19 -2.60
N THR A 75 -9.44 -4.05 -2.90
CA THR A 75 -10.72 -4.01 -3.61
C THR A 75 -10.44 -4.05 -5.11
N ALA A 76 -10.76 -5.16 -5.76
CA ALA A 76 -10.41 -5.45 -7.15
C ALA A 76 -11.41 -4.88 -8.18
N ASP A 77 -12.63 -4.56 -7.75
CA ASP A 77 -13.64 -3.94 -8.60
C ASP A 77 -14.49 -2.91 -7.86
N THR A 78 -15.26 -2.13 -8.61
CA THR A 78 -16.14 -1.09 -8.06
C THR A 78 -17.32 -1.64 -7.26
N LYS A 79 -17.54 -2.97 -7.24
CA LYS A 79 -18.57 -3.64 -6.44
C LYS A 79 -18.04 -4.10 -5.08
N GLY A 80 -16.77 -3.84 -4.77
CA GLY A 80 -16.17 -4.25 -3.51
C GLY A 80 -15.62 -5.66 -3.50
N LYS A 81 -15.52 -6.35 -4.64
CA LYS A 81 -14.93 -7.70 -4.70
C LYS A 81 -13.47 -7.62 -4.26
N GLN A 82 -13.07 -8.53 -3.37
CA GLN A 82 -11.69 -8.57 -2.91
C GLN A 82 -10.80 -9.34 -3.88
N GLY A 83 -9.59 -8.82 -4.08
CA GLY A 83 -8.46 -9.52 -4.68
C GLY A 83 -7.37 -9.75 -3.63
N GLU A 84 -6.50 -10.71 -3.91
CA GLU A 84 -5.35 -11.02 -3.07
C GLU A 84 -4.09 -11.18 -3.92
N ILE A 85 -2.95 -10.79 -3.36
CA ILE A 85 -1.65 -10.98 -3.99
C ILE A 85 -0.58 -11.31 -2.94
N THR A 86 0.29 -12.27 -3.28
CA THR A 86 1.35 -12.78 -2.40
C THR A 86 2.73 -12.76 -3.05
N LYS A 87 2.82 -12.35 -4.32
CA LYS A 87 4.06 -12.26 -5.10
C LYS A 87 4.10 -10.95 -5.88
N THR A 88 5.27 -10.59 -6.40
CA THR A 88 5.42 -9.44 -7.31
C THR A 88 4.42 -9.50 -8.45
N GLY A 89 3.79 -8.36 -8.74
CA GLY A 89 2.81 -8.24 -9.81
C GLY A 89 2.15 -6.88 -9.85
N SER A 90 1.31 -6.68 -10.85
CA SER A 90 0.54 -5.46 -11.07
C SER A 90 -0.96 -5.75 -11.09
N PHE A 91 -1.77 -4.87 -10.54
CA PHE A 91 -3.23 -4.99 -10.54
C PHE A 91 -3.90 -3.64 -10.42
N THR A 92 -5.17 -3.58 -10.82
CA THR A 92 -6.04 -2.44 -10.56
C THR A 92 -6.69 -2.62 -9.20
N ALA A 93 -6.73 -1.55 -8.41
CA ALA A 93 -7.43 -1.50 -7.14
C ALA A 93 -8.31 -0.26 -7.04
N TYR A 94 -9.25 -0.30 -6.10
CA TYR A 94 -10.10 0.83 -5.74
C TYR A 94 -10.03 1.04 -4.22
N LEU A 95 -10.29 2.28 -3.79
CA LEU A 95 -10.48 2.54 -2.36
C LEU A 95 -11.78 1.90 -1.88
N SER A 96 -11.72 1.17 -0.75
CA SER A 96 -12.90 0.69 -0.05
C SER A 96 -13.78 1.86 0.41
N GLY A 97 -15.01 1.59 0.84
CA GLY A 97 -15.89 2.61 1.42
C GLY A 97 -15.39 3.28 2.71
N ARG A 98 -14.19 2.92 3.19
CA ARG A 98 -13.48 3.58 4.30
C ARG A 98 -12.18 4.25 3.86
N ASN A 99 -12.00 4.46 2.55
CA ASN A 99 -10.77 4.96 1.93
C ASN A 99 -9.53 4.07 2.19
N GLU A 100 -9.73 2.75 2.36
CA GLU A 100 -8.65 1.78 2.48
C GLU A 100 -8.28 1.26 1.09
N LEU A 101 -7.00 1.34 0.71
CA LEU A 101 -6.50 0.87 -0.58
C LEU A 101 -6.01 -0.58 -0.49
N LEU A 102 -5.14 -0.85 0.49
CA LEU A 102 -4.47 -2.13 0.68
C LEU A 102 -4.55 -2.53 2.15
N LYS A 103 -4.78 -3.81 2.40
CA LYS A 103 -4.56 -4.42 3.71
C LYS A 103 -3.51 -5.50 3.59
N LEU A 104 -2.37 -5.28 4.22
CA LEU A 104 -1.34 -6.29 4.39
C LEU A 104 -1.65 -7.10 5.64
N GLU A 105 -1.78 -8.42 5.51
CA GLU A 105 -1.97 -9.33 6.63
C GLU A 105 -0.88 -10.40 6.64
N CYS A 106 -0.32 -10.67 7.82
CA CYS A 106 0.62 -11.74 8.07
C CYS A 106 0.05 -12.72 9.10
N GLN A 107 0.20 -14.01 8.86
CA GLN A 107 -0.28 -15.09 9.72
C GLN A 107 0.83 -16.10 10.04
N GLY A 108 1.01 -16.37 11.34
CA GLY A 108 1.98 -17.30 11.87
C GLY A 108 3.10 -16.60 12.65
N LYS A 109 3.70 -17.31 13.61
CA LYS A 109 4.73 -16.77 14.50
C LYS A 109 5.95 -16.22 13.75
N ASN A 110 6.34 -16.90 12.67
CA ASN A 110 7.50 -16.56 11.84
C ASN A 110 7.08 -15.85 10.55
N SER A 111 5.86 -15.29 10.51
CA SER A 111 5.43 -14.58 9.31
C SER A 111 6.22 -13.29 9.12
N ASN A 112 6.65 -13.06 7.89
CA ASN A 112 7.48 -11.94 7.48
C ASN A 112 7.23 -11.62 6.01
N ILE A 113 7.27 -10.34 5.65
CA ILE A 113 7.27 -9.90 4.26
C ILE A 113 8.05 -8.60 4.09
N ASP A 114 8.90 -8.56 3.06
CA ASP A 114 9.54 -7.33 2.57
C ASP A 114 8.89 -6.92 1.25
N TYR A 115 8.50 -5.66 1.14
CA TYR A 115 7.74 -5.19 -0.02
C TYR A 115 8.06 -3.75 -0.43
N LYS A 116 7.80 -3.47 -1.71
CA LYS A 116 7.63 -2.14 -2.27
C LYS A 116 6.29 -2.07 -3.00
N VAL A 117 5.49 -1.06 -2.70
CA VAL A 117 4.26 -0.69 -3.40
C VAL A 117 4.51 0.63 -4.10
N ILE A 118 4.15 0.71 -5.38
CA ILE A 118 4.04 1.93 -6.17
C ILE A 118 2.63 1.96 -6.71
N THR A 119 1.87 3.02 -6.45
CA THR A 119 0.50 3.13 -6.96
C THR A 119 0.26 4.48 -7.62
N TYR A 120 -0.46 4.47 -8.74
CA TYR A 120 -0.78 5.66 -9.52
C TYR A 120 -2.28 5.92 -9.49
N ALA A 121 -2.67 7.14 -9.16
CA ALA A 121 -4.03 7.63 -9.32
C ALA A 121 -4.00 9.10 -9.74
N ASN A 122 -4.79 9.44 -10.77
CA ASN A 122 -4.92 10.81 -11.29
C ASN A 122 -3.57 11.52 -11.51
N ALA A 123 -2.61 10.84 -12.12
CA ALA A 123 -1.24 11.33 -12.39
C ALA A 123 -0.39 11.64 -11.14
N ILE A 124 -0.77 11.13 -9.96
CA ILE A 124 0.04 11.18 -8.73
C ILE A 124 0.51 9.76 -8.39
N GLU A 125 1.79 9.65 -8.08
CA GLU A 125 2.43 8.43 -7.58
C GLU A 125 2.42 8.42 -6.05
N TYR A 126 2.07 7.27 -5.46
CA TYR A 126 2.18 7.00 -4.04
C TYR A 126 3.00 5.74 -3.78
N ASP A 127 4.01 5.87 -2.94
CA ASP A 127 5.01 4.84 -2.68
C ASP A 127 4.98 4.37 -1.22
N ARG A 128 5.21 3.07 -1.03
CA ARG A 128 5.49 2.47 0.28
C ARG A 128 6.54 1.40 0.14
N VAL A 129 7.68 1.58 0.79
CA VAL A 129 8.65 0.51 1.05
C VAL A 129 8.51 0.11 2.50
N GLY A 130 8.50 -1.18 2.81
CA GLY A 130 8.39 -1.60 4.20
C GLY A 130 8.52 -3.10 4.41
N ASN A 131 8.44 -3.44 5.69
CA ASN A 131 8.39 -4.80 6.19
C ASN A 131 7.10 -4.98 7.02
N LEU A 132 6.57 -6.20 7.08
CA LEU A 132 5.68 -6.60 8.16
C LEU A 132 6.06 -8.00 8.65
N SER A 133 6.25 -8.14 9.95
CA SER A 133 6.38 -9.44 10.60
C SER A 133 5.51 -9.51 11.84
N TYR A 134 4.99 -10.70 12.15
CA TYR A 134 4.22 -10.88 13.38
C TYR A 134 5.06 -10.59 14.63
N LEU A 135 6.35 -10.96 14.62
CA LEU A 135 7.24 -10.74 15.76
C LEU A 135 7.35 -9.24 16.10
N VAL A 136 7.70 -8.40 15.12
CA VAL A 136 7.85 -6.95 15.31
C VAL A 136 6.51 -6.32 15.69
N GLU A 137 5.44 -6.65 14.96
CA GLU A 137 4.13 -6.05 15.18
C GLU A 137 3.51 -6.45 16.54
N SER A 138 3.84 -7.64 17.06
CA SER A 138 3.36 -8.10 18.37
C SER A 138 4.18 -7.55 19.56
N GLY A 139 5.27 -6.82 19.29
CA GLY A 139 6.17 -6.26 20.31
C GLY A 139 6.97 -7.32 21.07
N GLY A 140 7.20 -8.50 20.47
CA GLY A 140 8.04 -9.53 21.06
C GLY A 140 9.53 -9.19 20.91
N LEU A 141 10.31 -9.52 21.94
CA LEU A 141 11.79 -9.46 21.95
C LEU A 141 12.38 -10.85 21.75
#